data_AF-A0A962BX22-F1
#
_entry.id   AF-A0A962BX22-F1
#
_cell.length_a   1.000
_cell.length_b   1.000
_cell.length_c   1.000
_cell.angle_alpha   90.00
_cell.angle_beta   90.00
_cell.angle_gamma   90.00
#
_symmetry.space_group_name_H-M   'P 1'
#
loop_
_entity.id
_entity.type
_entity.pdbx_description
1 polymer ?
#
loop_
_entity_poly.entity_id
_entity_poly.type
_entity_poly.pdbx_seq_one_letter_code
_entity_poly.pdbx_strand_id
1 'polypeptide(L)'
;VKDAWEREPFIRLRQYLSDNGHWDEATEKAWLVECATRVDAEVNAYLESKPQPVESMFDYLYAELPVDLEQQRAAALAREAK
;
A
#
# COMPACT_ATOMS: atom_id res chain seq x y z
N VAL A 1 28.48 -0.57 1.71
CA VAL A 1 27.49 -1.35 0.92
C VAL A 1 27.79 -2.83 0.94
N LYS A 2 29.01 -3.29 0.67
CA LYS A 2 29.40 -4.71 0.71
C LYS A 2 29.06 -5.40 2.05
N ASP A 3 29.40 -4.78 3.17
CA ASP A 3 29.12 -5.33 4.50
C ASP A 3 27.63 -5.47 4.83
N ALA A 4 26.76 -4.70 4.16
CA ALA A 4 25.31 -4.81 4.34
C ALA A 4 24.74 -6.03 3.60
N TRP A 5 25.30 -6.37 2.44
CA TRP A 5 24.93 -7.59 1.69
C TRP A 5 25.29 -8.86 2.44
N GLU A 6 26.42 -8.87 3.15
CA GLU A 6 26.84 -10.01 3.99
C GLU A 6 25.93 -10.24 5.20
N ARG A 7 25.15 -9.23 5.61
CA ARG A 7 24.23 -9.28 6.75
C ARG A 7 22.75 -9.32 6.35
N GLU A 8 22.48 -9.38 5.05
CA GLU A 8 21.15 -9.36 4.49
C GLU A 8 20.36 -10.60 4.98
N PRO A 9 19.17 -10.41 5.58
CA PRO A 9 18.46 -11.47 6.29
C PRO A 9 17.80 -12.51 5.37
N PHE A 10 17.36 -12.15 4.16
CA PHE A 10 16.64 -13.06 3.26
C PHE A 10 17.53 -14.14 2.66
N ILE A 11 18.76 -13.83 2.26
CA ILE A 11 19.73 -14.82 1.76
C ILE A 11 20.08 -15.80 2.89
N ARG A 12 20.30 -15.29 4.11
CA ARG A 12 20.59 -16.13 5.27
C ARG A 12 19.42 -17.07 5.61
N LEU A 13 18.19 -16.55 5.56
CA LEU A 13 16.99 -17.35 5.80
C LEU A 13 16.79 -18.38 4.68
N ARG A 14 16.94 -17.99 3.41
CA ARG A 14 16.83 -18.90 2.27
C ARG A 14 17.81 -20.05 2.40
N GLN A 15 19.08 -19.76 2.70
CA GLN A 15 20.10 -20.79 2.90
C GLN A 15 19.69 -21.77 4.01
N TYR A 16 19.28 -21.25 5.17
CA TYR A 16 18.82 -22.10 6.27
C TYR A 16 17.65 -23.00 5.87
N LEU A 17 16.63 -22.48 5.17
CA LEU A 17 15.49 -23.28 4.74
C LEU A 17 15.86 -24.33 3.70
N SER A 18 16.75 -24.00 2.76
CA SER A 18 17.25 -24.95 1.76
C SER A 18 18.10 -26.05 2.38
N ASP A 19 18.97 -25.73 3.34
CA ASP A 19 19.79 -26.72 4.06
C ASP A 19 18.93 -27.73 4.84
N ASN A 20 17.73 -27.32 5.27
CA ASN A 20 16.76 -28.18 5.95
C ASN A 20 15.74 -28.84 4.99
N GLY A 21 15.88 -28.67 3.68
CA GLY A 21 14.98 -29.26 2.69
C GLY A 21 13.56 -28.66 2.67
N HIS A 22 13.36 -27.49 3.26
CA HIS A 22 12.08 -26.78 3.29
C HIS A 22 11.92 -25.78 2.14
N TRP A 23 12.98 -25.55 1.35
CA TRP A 23 12.98 -24.58 0.27
C TRP A 23 13.91 -24.98 -0.87
N ASP A 24 13.46 -24.83 -2.11
CA ASP A 24 14.25 -25.11 -3.31
C ASP A 24 14.03 -24.05 -4.41
N GLU A 25 14.77 -24.17 -5.51
CA GLU A 25 14.71 -23.20 -6.61
C GLU A 25 13.34 -23.19 -7.32
N ALA A 26 12.66 -24.34 -7.40
CA ALA A 26 11.34 -24.43 -8.00
C ALA A 26 10.30 -23.67 -7.16
N THR A 27 10.37 -23.83 -5.84
CA THR A 27 9.53 -23.14 -4.86
C THR A 27 9.80 -21.64 -4.88
N GLU A 28 11.06 -21.20 -4.91
CA GLU A 28 11.42 -19.78 -5.03
C GLU A 28 10.83 -19.16 -6.29
N LYS A 29 10.97 -19.82 -7.45
CA LYS A 29 10.43 -19.29 -8.73
C LYS A 29 8.92 -19.17 -8.69
N ALA A 30 8.22 -20.19 -8.19
CA ALA A 30 6.77 -20.15 -8.04
C ALA A 30 6.32 -19.04 -7.07
N TRP A 31 7.03 -18.91 -5.95
CA TRP A 31 6.75 -17.89 -4.93
C TRP A 31 6.94 -16.46 -5.45
N LEU A 32 7.98 -16.21 -6.24
CA LEU A 32 8.21 -14.91 -6.88
C LEU A 32 7.08 -14.52 -7.83
N VAL A 33 6.58 -15.49 -8.63
CA VAL A 33 5.44 -15.25 -9.53
C VAL A 33 4.17 -14.96 -8.74
N GLU A 34 3.91 -15.70 -7.66
CA GLU A 34 2.76 -15.46 -6.78
C GLU A 34 2.84 -14.07 -6.14
N CYS A 35 4.00 -13.71 -5.59
CA CYS A 35 4.21 -12.40 -4.98
C CYS A 35 4.01 -11.27 -5.98
N ALA A 36 4.59 -11.37 -7.19
CA ALA A 36 4.41 -10.39 -8.24
C ALA A 36 2.93 -10.24 -8.62
N THR A 37 2.23 -11.36 -8.83
CA THR A 37 0.80 -11.36 -9.16
C THR A 37 -0.04 -10.67 -8.08
N ARG A 38 0.25 -10.93 -6.80
CA ARG A 38 -0.45 -10.30 -5.68
C ARG A 38 -0.16 -8.81 -5.60
N VAL A 39 1.09 -8.41 -5.77
CA VAL A 39 1.46 -6.98 -5.77
C VAL A 39 0.78 -6.26 -6.93
N ASP A 40 0.81 -6.81 -8.14
CA ASP A 40 0.17 -6.20 -9.32
C ASP A 40 -1.34 -6.04 -9.12
N ALA A 41 -2.01 -7.04 -8.52
CA ALA A 41 -3.43 -6.94 -8.20
C ALA A 41 -3.75 -5.80 -7.23
N GLU A 42 -2.99 -5.67 -6.14
CA GLU A 42 -3.20 -4.60 -5.15
C GLU A 42 -2.80 -3.22 -5.67
N VAL A 43 -1.78 -3.14 -6.53
CA VAL A 43 -1.43 -1.91 -7.25
C VAL A 43 -2.58 -1.48 -8.14
N ASN A 44 -3.15 -2.40 -8.93
CA ASN A 44 -4.31 -2.09 -9.76
C ASN A 44 -5.51 -1.67 -8.91
N ALA A 45 -5.80 -2.36 -7.80
CA ALA A 45 -6.87 -1.99 -6.88
C ALA A 45 -6.69 -0.56 -6.32
N TYR A 46 -5.45 -0.18 -5.98
CA TYR A 46 -5.13 1.19 -5.56
C TYR A 46 -5.31 2.20 -6.69
N LEU A 47 -4.85 1.91 -7.90
CA LEU A 47 -4.99 2.80 -9.05
C LEU A 47 -6.45 2.98 -9.50
N GLU A 48 -7.29 1.97 -9.26
CA GLU A 48 -8.74 2.02 -9.49
C GLU A 48 -9.51 2.69 -8.34
N SER A 49 -8.84 3.04 -7.24
CA SER A 49 -9.49 3.73 -6.13
C SER A 49 -10.04 5.08 -6.61
N LYS A 50 -11.33 5.29 -6.33
CA LYS A 50 -11.98 6.56 -6.68
C LYS A 50 -11.39 7.67 -5.82
N PRO A 51 -11.23 8.88 -6.37
CA PRO A 51 -10.95 10.06 -5.56
C PRO A 51 -11.96 10.16 -4.41
N GLN A 52 -11.48 10.55 -3.24
CA GLN A 52 -12.36 10.80 -2.10
C GLN A 52 -13.29 11.98 -2.43
N PRO A 53 -14.55 11.97 -1.95
CA PRO A 53 -15.45 13.11 -2.08
C PRO A 53 -14.83 14.40 -1.55
N VAL A 54 -15.14 15.55 -2.16
CA VAL A 54 -14.53 16.84 -1.79
C VAL A 54 -14.73 17.20 -0.31
N GLU A 55 -15.83 16.77 0.29
CA GLU A 55 -16.13 16.99 1.71
C GLU A 55 -15.19 16.25 2.66
N SER A 56 -14.49 15.21 2.19
CA SER A 56 -13.62 14.38 3.03
C SER A 56 -12.48 15.17 3.66
N MET A 57 -12.02 16.25 3.00
CA MET A 57 -10.99 17.13 3.57
C MET A 57 -11.47 17.92 4.79
N PHE A 58 -12.79 18.02 5.00
CA PHE A 58 -13.42 18.71 6.13
C PHE A 58 -13.88 17.70 7.21
N ASP A 59 -14.53 16.61 6.79
CA ASP A 59 -15.21 15.66 7.68
C ASP A 59 -14.27 14.91 8.64
N TYR A 60 -12.98 14.83 8.31
CA TYR A 60 -11.96 14.16 9.13
C TYR A 60 -10.92 15.12 9.75
N LEU A 61 -11.13 16.43 9.66
CA LEU A 61 -10.16 17.42 10.15
C LEU A 61 -10.27 17.68 11.66
N TYR A 62 -11.49 17.69 12.20
CA TYR A 62 -11.78 17.85 13.63
C TYR A 62 -12.91 16.91 14.05
N ALA A 63 -13.01 16.62 15.34
CA ALA A 63 -14.11 15.82 15.89
C ALA A 63 -15.47 16.50 15.72
N GLU A 64 -15.50 17.84 15.88
CA GLU A 64 -16.64 18.70 15.58
C GLU A 64 -16.16 19.75 14.57
N LEU A 65 -16.91 19.94 13.49
CA LEU A 65 -16.51 20.86 12.42
C LEU A 65 -16.83 22.31 12.84
N PRO A 66 -15.83 23.21 12.97
CA PRO A 66 -16.07 24.61 13.25
C PRO A 66 -16.90 25.29 12.16
N VAL A 67 -17.71 26.29 12.54
CA VAL A 67 -18.68 26.98 11.67
C VAL A 67 -18.05 27.56 10.41
N ASP A 68 -16.84 28.11 10.51
CA ASP A 68 -16.09 28.65 9.38
C ASP A 68 -15.69 27.56 8.37
N LEU A 69 -15.42 26.34 8.83
CA LEU A 69 -15.15 25.19 7.98
C LEU A 69 -16.43 24.56 7.42
N GLU A 70 -17.56 24.60 8.13
CA GLU A 70 -18.87 24.19 7.60
C GLU A 70 -19.24 25.02 6.35
N GLN A 71 -18.99 26.33 6.40
CA GLN A 71 -19.25 27.23 5.26
C GLN A 71 -18.34 26.91 4.07
N GLN A 72 -17.07 26.60 4.32
CA GLN A 72 -16.13 26.21 3.26
C GLN A 72 -16.50 24.86 2.63
N ARG A 73 -16.92 23.88 3.44
CA ARG A 73 -17.42 22.59 2.99
C ARG A 73 -18.63 22.76 2.06
N ALA A 74 -19.60 23.58 2.46
CA ALA A 74 -20.77 23.88 1.63
C ALA A 74 -20.39 24.56 0.29
N ALA A 75 -19.44 25.50 0.32
CA ALA A 75 -18.95 26.17 -0.88
C ALA A 75 -18.15 25.24 -1.81
N ALA A 76 -17.44 24.24 -1.28
CA ALA A 76 -16.72 23.24 -2.05
C ALA A 76 -17.68 22.27 -2.76
N LEU A 77 -18.69 21.76 -2.04
CA LEU A 77 -19.74 20.91 -2.60
C LEU A 77 -20.51 21.60 -3.74
N ALA A 78 -20.87 22.87 -3.56
CA ALA A 78 -21.55 23.65 -4.59
C ALA A 78 -20.69 23.85 -5.86
N ARG A 79 -19.35 23.85 -5.72
CA ARG A 79 -18.43 23.93 -6.85
C ARG A 79 -18.25 22.59 -7.57
N GLU A 80 -18.22 21.48 -6.84
CA GLU A 80 -18.10 20.13 -7.42
C GLU A 80 -19.34 19.73 -8.23
N ALA A 81 -20.52 20.18 -7.82
CA ALA A 81 -21.79 19.91 -8.51
C ALA A 81 -21.97 20.66 -9.85
N LYS A 82 -21.02 21.51 -10.25
CA LYS A 82 -21.07 22.35 -11.46
C LYS A 82 -20.15 21.82 -12.55
#